data_AF-A0A2X1KSX1-F1
#
_entry.id   AF-A0A2X1KSX1-F1
#
_cell.length_a   1.000
_cell.length_b   1.000
_cell.length_c   1.000
_cell.angle_alpha   90.00
_cell.angle_beta   90.00
_cell.angle_gamma   90.00
#
_symmetry.space_group_name_H-M   'P 1'
#
loop_
_entity.id
_entity.type
_entity.pdbx_description
1 polymer ?
#
loop_
_entity_poly.entity_id
_entity_poly.type
_entity_poly.pdbx_seq_one_letter_code
_entity_poly.pdbx_strand_id
1 'polypeptide(L)'
;MDEKQLQALANELSKNLKTPEDLSQFDRLLKKLSVEAALNAEMTHHLGYEKNQSRLGANTRNGYPTKTVITGDGPLELRTPRDRDGTFEPQLVKKKSDPYYRDG
;
A
#
# COMPACT_ATOMS: atom_id res chain seq x y z
N MET A 1 16.87 -10.33 7.05
CA MET A 1 17.70 -9.38 7.81
C MET A 1 18.15 -10.08 9.07
N ASP A 2 19.43 -9.99 9.39
CA ASP A 2 19.96 -10.47 10.68
C ASP A 2 19.84 -9.39 11.77
N GLU A 3 20.15 -9.76 13.01
CA GLU A 3 20.08 -8.86 14.17
C GLU A 3 20.98 -7.63 14.04
N LYS A 4 22.17 -7.77 13.44
CA LYS A 4 23.10 -6.65 13.24
C LYS A 4 22.55 -5.64 12.24
N GLN A 5 21.95 -6.12 11.16
CA GLN A 5 21.28 -5.28 10.16
C GLN A 5 20.07 -4.55 10.76
N LEU A 6 19.30 -5.21 11.63
CA LEU A 6 18.19 -4.58 12.34
C LEU A 6 18.66 -3.50 13.31
N GLN A 7 19.72 -3.76 14.08
CA GLN A 7 20.29 -2.78 14.99
C GLN A 7 20.85 -1.56 14.24
N ALA A 8 21.51 -1.77 13.10
CA ALA A 8 22.01 -0.68 12.27
C ALA A 8 20.86 0.21 11.74
N LEU A 9 19.77 -0.40 11.29
CA LEU A 9 18.57 0.33 10.87
C LEU A 9 17.96 1.12 12.04
N ALA A 10 17.83 0.51 13.21
CA ALA A 10 17.31 1.17 14.41
C ALA A 10 18.14 2.39 14.82
N ASN A 11 19.48 2.27 14.75
CA ASN A 11 20.40 3.37 15.03
C ASN A 11 20.30 4.51 14.00
N GLU A 12 19.95 4.20 12.75
CA GLU A 12 19.74 5.24 11.73
C GLU A 12 18.42 5.98 11.95
N LEU A 13 17.35 5.23 12.28
CA LEU A 13 16.03 5.81 12.57
C LEU A 13 16.06 6.69 13.83
N SER A 14 16.79 6.30 14.87
CA SER A 14 16.86 7.06 16.14
C SER A 14 17.44 8.46 16.00
N LYS A 15 18.19 8.75 14.92
CA LYS A 15 18.68 10.11 14.62
C LYS A 15 17.54 11.09 14.35
N ASN A 16 16.42 10.60 13.82
CA ASN A 16 15.26 11.41 13.41
C ASN A 16 14.03 11.18 14.29
N LEU A 17 13.94 10.08 15.04
CA LEU A 17 12.84 9.78 15.96
C LEU A 17 13.18 10.22 17.38
N LYS A 18 12.74 11.43 17.79
CA LYS A 18 13.12 12.04 19.08
C LYS A 18 12.02 11.94 20.14
N THR A 19 10.78 11.75 19.72
CA THR A 19 9.59 11.73 20.57
C THR A 19 8.74 10.47 20.33
N PRO A 20 7.89 10.07 21.30
CA PRO A 20 6.88 9.03 21.08
C PRO A 20 5.97 9.33 19.87
N GLU A 21 5.65 10.60 19.66
CA GLU A 21 4.88 11.06 18.51
C GLU A 21 5.62 10.78 17.19
N ASP A 22 6.92 11.06 17.10
CA ASP A 22 7.73 10.76 15.90
C ASP A 22 7.70 9.27 15.57
N LEU A 23 7.85 8.43 16.60
CA LEU A 23 7.78 6.96 16.44
C LEU A 23 6.41 6.53 15.91
N SER A 24 5.32 7.05 16.49
CA SER A 24 3.96 6.73 16.05
C SER A 24 3.69 7.16 14.61
N GLN A 25 4.23 8.32 14.18
CA GLN A 25 4.09 8.80 12.81
C GLN A 25 4.88 7.94 11.83
N PHE A 26 6.10 7.54 12.21
CA PHE A 26 6.91 6.62 11.43
C PHE A 26 6.22 5.27 11.25
N ASP A 27 5.70 4.68 12.33
CA ASP A 27 4.98 3.41 12.26
C ASP A 27 3.77 3.48 11.32
N ARG A 28 3.01 4.58 11.37
CA ARG A 28 1.87 4.80 10.47
C ARG A 28 2.31 4.93 9.02
N LEU A 29 3.39 5.66 8.75
CA LEU A 29 3.94 5.82 7.41
C LEU A 29 4.48 4.50 6.87
N LEU A 30 5.21 3.75 7.69
CA LEU A 30 5.73 2.43 7.32
C LEU A 30 4.58 1.48 6.98
N LYS A 31 3.56 1.39 7.84
CA LYS A 31 2.34 0.60 7.56
C LYS A 31 1.70 1.01 6.23
N LYS A 32 1.52 2.31 5.98
CA LYS A 32 0.97 2.82 4.71
C LYS A 32 1.78 2.34 3.51
N LEU A 33 3.09 2.59 3.52
CA LEU A 33 3.98 2.26 2.41
C LEU A 33 4.04 0.75 2.16
N SER A 34 4.14 -0.06 3.22
CA SER A 34 4.14 -1.51 3.10
C SER A 34 2.85 -2.05 2.49
N VAL A 35 1.69 -1.55 2.92
CA VAL A 35 0.39 -1.97 2.37
C VAL A 35 0.26 -1.53 0.91
N GLU A 36 0.58 -0.28 0.57
CA GLU A 36 0.53 0.21 -0.82
C GLU A 36 1.48 -0.57 -1.73
N ALA A 37 2.69 -0.90 -1.26
CA ALA A 37 3.64 -1.72 -2.01
C ALA A 37 3.09 -3.14 -2.26
N ALA A 38 2.52 -3.78 -1.23
CA ALA A 38 1.91 -5.10 -1.38
C ALA A 38 0.74 -5.09 -2.38
N LEU A 39 -0.13 -4.07 -2.33
CA LEU A 39 -1.23 -3.92 -3.29
C LEU A 39 -0.71 -3.72 -4.72
N ASN A 40 0.39 -3.01 -4.90
CA ASN A 40 1.04 -2.87 -6.21
C ASN A 40 1.61 -4.20 -6.72
N ALA A 41 2.20 -5.00 -5.84
CA ALA A 41 2.69 -6.35 -6.19
C ALA A 41 1.53 -7.27 -6.60
N GLU A 42 0.40 -7.24 -5.86
CA GLU A 42 -0.82 -7.95 -6.25
C GLU A 42 -1.33 -7.48 -7.64
N MET A 43 -1.32 -6.18 -7.92
CA MET A 43 -1.69 -5.64 -9.23
C MET A 43 -0.73 -6.08 -10.35
N THR A 44 0.59 -6.12 -10.10
CA THR A 44 1.56 -6.66 -11.04
C THR A 44 1.24 -8.11 -11.38
N HIS A 45 0.98 -8.93 -10.35
CA HIS A 45 0.61 -10.33 -10.54
C HIS A 45 -0.71 -10.47 -11.34
N HIS A 46 -1.73 -9.68 -11.00
CA HIS A 46 -3.02 -9.65 -11.70
C HIS A 46 -2.89 -9.32 -13.19
N LEU A 47 -2.09 -8.30 -13.52
CA LEU A 47 -1.91 -7.86 -14.90
C LEU A 47 -0.88 -8.71 -15.67
N GLY A 48 -0.01 -9.44 -14.96
CA GLY A 48 1.10 -10.21 -15.55
C GLY A 48 2.28 -9.36 -16.01
N TYR A 49 2.34 -8.07 -15.66
CA TYR A 49 3.46 -7.20 -16.04
C TYR A 49 3.69 -6.04 -15.04
N GLU A 50 4.96 -5.65 -14.93
CA GLU A 50 5.36 -4.57 -14.02
C GLU A 50 4.92 -3.19 -14.49
N LYS A 51 4.90 -2.22 -13.57
CA LYS A 51 4.64 -0.83 -13.94
C LYS A 51 5.72 -0.35 -14.91
N ASN A 52 5.30 0.31 -16.00
CA ASN A 52 6.15 0.82 -17.07
C ASN A 52 6.85 -0.25 -17.94
N GLN A 53 6.51 -1.53 -17.81
CA GLN A 53 6.93 -2.54 -18.78
C GLN A 53 5.92 -2.69 -19.93
N SER A 54 6.39 -3.26 -21.05
CA SER A 54 5.53 -3.62 -22.18
C SER A 54 4.41 -4.55 -21.70
N ARG A 55 3.17 -4.15 -22.00
CA ARG A 55 1.99 -4.91 -21.60
C ARG A 55 1.88 -6.23 -22.35
N LEU A 56 1.45 -7.28 -21.66
CA LEU A 56 1.16 -8.59 -22.25
C LEU A 56 -0.33 -8.75 -22.64
N GLY A 57 -1.21 -7.86 -22.16
CA GLY A 57 -2.66 -7.90 -22.41
C GLY A 57 -3.30 -6.54 -22.66
N ALA A 58 -4.63 -6.51 -22.81
CA ALA A 58 -5.41 -5.31 -23.07
C ALA A 58 -5.64 -4.45 -21.80
N ASN A 59 -5.77 -5.12 -20.64
CA ASN A 59 -5.99 -4.45 -19.36
C ASN A 59 -4.74 -3.66 -18.92
N THR A 60 -4.97 -2.56 -18.20
CA THR A 60 -3.91 -1.64 -17.76
C THR A 60 -4.19 -1.06 -16.39
N ARG A 61 -3.15 -0.59 -15.69
CA ARG A 61 -3.34 0.21 -14.47
C ARG A 61 -4.05 1.52 -14.81
N ASN A 62 -5.08 1.89 -14.04
CA ASN A 62 -5.91 3.08 -14.22
C ASN A 62 -5.97 3.93 -12.94
N GLY A 63 -4.80 4.39 -12.50
CA GLY A 63 -4.68 5.30 -11.35
C GLY A 63 -4.68 4.61 -9.98
N TYR A 64 -4.72 5.47 -8.95
CA TYR A 64 -4.61 5.08 -7.54
C TYR A 64 -5.67 5.84 -6.72
N PRO A 65 -6.94 5.40 -6.72
CA PRO A 65 -7.95 5.97 -5.84
C PRO A 65 -7.52 5.89 -4.38
N THR A 66 -8.04 6.84 -3.60
CA THR A 66 -7.80 6.90 -2.17
C THR A 66 -8.82 6.04 -1.42
N LYS A 67 -8.36 5.23 -0.46
CA LYS A 67 -9.20 4.43 0.44
C LYS A 67 -8.75 4.62 1.88
N THR A 68 -9.68 4.98 2.75
CA THR A 68 -9.43 5.02 4.20
C THR A 68 -9.77 3.68 4.84
N VAL A 69 -8.81 3.09 5.53
CA VAL A 69 -8.94 1.85 6.32
C VAL A 69 -8.85 2.19 7.79
N ILE A 70 -9.75 1.65 8.61
CA ILE A 70 -9.69 1.82 10.06
C ILE A 70 -8.71 0.82 10.63
N THR A 71 -7.70 1.30 11.37
CA THR A 71 -6.69 0.48 12.05
C THR A 71 -6.76 0.70 13.56
N GLY A 72 -6.03 -0.10 14.34
CA GLY A 72 -5.95 0.08 15.79
C GLY A 72 -5.44 1.46 16.21
N ASP A 73 -4.59 2.09 15.38
CA ASP A 73 -4.00 3.42 15.62
C ASP A 73 -4.82 4.55 14.96
N GLY A 74 -6.06 4.24 14.54
CA GLY A 74 -6.98 5.16 13.86
C GLY A 74 -7.02 5.01 12.33
N PRO A 75 -7.65 5.97 11.62
CA PRO A 75 -7.81 5.91 10.17
C PRO A 75 -6.48 6.00 9.42
N LEU A 76 -6.26 5.12 8.46
CA LEU A 76 -5.11 5.08 7.58
C LEU A 76 -5.57 5.29 6.13
N GLU A 77 -5.12 6.38 5.52
CA GLU A 77 -5.41 6.69 4.12
C GLU A 77 -4.40 5.99 3.20
N LEU A 78 -4.90 5.18 2.26
CA LEU A 78 -4.13 4.38 1.31
C LEU A 78 -4.43 4.79 -0.13
N ARG A 79 -3.44 4.68 -1.01
CA ARG A 79 -3.54 4.82 -2.46
C ARG A 79 -3.56 3.43 -3.09
N THR A 80 -4.74 2.94 -3.42
CA THR A 80 -4.93 1.56 -3.89
C THR A 80 -4.88 1.50 -5.41
N PRO A 81 -4.11 0.60 -6.04
CA PRO A 81 -4.08 0.48 -7.50
C PRO A 81 -5.42 -0.05 -8.02
N ARG A 82 -5.83 0.46 -9.19
CA ARG A 82 -7.01 0.00 -9.92
C ARG A 82 -6.62 -0.38 -11.35
N ASP A 83 -7.27 -1.38 -11.92
CA ASP A 83 -7.14 -1.75 -13.33
C ASP A 83 -8.23 -1.08 -14.18
N ARG A 84 -7.99 -0.92 -15.47
CA ARG A 84 -8.90 -0.26 -16.42
C ARG A 84 -10.23 -1.02 -16.52
N ASP A 85 -10.15 -2.34 -16.53
CA ASP A 85 -11.31 -3.21 -16.71
C ASP A 85 -12.08 -3.43 -15.40
N GLY A 86 -11.56 -2.95 -14.26
CA GLY A 86 -12.20 -3.05 -12.95
C GLY A 86 -12.25 -4.47 -12.35
N THR A 87 -11.45 -5.38 -12.88
CA THR A 87 -11.41 -6.81 -12.54
C THR A 87 -10.46 -7.14 -11.39
N PHE A 88 -9.59 -6.21 -10.98
CA PHE A 88 -8.65 -6.45 -9.89
C PHE A 88 -9.36 -6.49 -8.54
N GLU A 89 -9.22 -7.60 -7.82
CA GLU A 89 -9.75 -7.79 -6.46
C GLU A 89 -8.61 -7.96 -5.44
N PRO A 90 -8.19 -6.89 -4.74
CA PRO A 90 -7.08 -6.96 -3.78
C PRO A 90 -7.40 -7.86 -2.59
N GLN A 91 -6.43 -8.66 -2.18
CA GLN A 91 -6.58 -9.64 -1.09
C GLN A 91 -6.23 -9.03 0.26
N LEU A 92 -5.11 -8.30 0.35
CA LEU A 92 -4.64 -7.69 1.59
C LEU A 92 -5.64 -6.67 2.14
N VAL A 93 -6.20 -5.83 1.26
CA VAL A 93 -7.19 -4.80 1.61
C VAL A 93 -8.42 -4.98 0.73
N LYS A 94 -9.32 -5.87 1.15
CA LYS A 94 -10.55 -6.18 0.41
C LYS A 94 -11.31 -4.93 -0.01
N LYS A 95 -11.88 -4.94 -1.22
CA LYS A 95 -12.84 -3.91 -1.64
C LYS A 95 -14.01 -3.90 -0.65
N LYS A 96 -14.53 -2.71 -0.34
CA LYS A 96 -15.80 -2.63 0.39
C LYS A 96 -16.89 -3.11 -0.57
N SER A 97 -17.52 -4.22 -0.25
CA SER A 97 -18.71 -4.72 -0.93
C SER A 97 -19.94 -3.95 -0.45
N ASP A 98 -19.90 -2.61 -0.51
CA ASP A 98 -21.08 -1.79 -0.23
C ASP A 98 -21.78 -1.54 -1.57
N PRO A 99 -22.95 -2.16 -1.85
CA PRO A 99 -23.61 -2.08 -3.14
C PRO A 99 -24.04 -0.66 -3.55
N TYR A 100 -23.89 0.32 -2.66
CA TYR A 100 -24.23 1.73 -2.89
C TYR A 100 -23.03 2.65 -3.09
N TYR A 101 -21.78 2.16 -3.00
CA TYR A 101 -20.60 2.96 -3.32
C TYR A 101 -20.27 2.85 -4.82
N ARG A 102 -20.76 3.80 -5.62
CA ARG A 102 -20.23 4.04 -6.97
C ARG A 102 -18.96 4.87 -6.85
N ASP A 103 -17.87 4.38 -7.42
CA ASP A 103 -16.66 5.16 -7.64
C ASP A 103 -17.05 6.44 -8.42
N GLY A 104 -16.81 7.61 -7.81
CA GLY A 104 -16.88 8.90 -8.48
C GLY A 104 -15.64 9.19 -9.30
#